data_AF-A0A528AEV0-F1
#
_entry.id   AF-A0A528AEV0-F1
#
_cell.length_a   1.000
_cell.length_b   1.000
_cell.length_c   1.000
_cell.angle_alpha   90.00
_cell.angle_beta   90.00
_cell.angle_gamma   90.00
#
_symmetry.space_group_name_H-M   'P 1'
#
loop_
_entity.id
_entity.type
_entity.pdbx_description
1 polymer ?
#
loop_
_entity_poly.entity_id
_entity_poly.type
_entity_poly.pdbx_seq_one_letter_code
_entity_poly.pdbx_strand_id
1 'polypeptide(L)' 'MTDTLDSAKLTDRVTALVEAAKRAGADAADAVAVRGRSTGVSVRLGKVEGTEASESEDV' A
#
# COMPACT_ATOMS: atom_id res chain seq x y z
N MET A 1 7.57 16.93 0.35
CA MET A 1 7.38 15.79 1.28
C MET A 1 5.90 15.78 1.65
N THR A 2 5.07 15.47 0.65
CA THR A 2 3.61 15.63 0.65
C THR A 2 3.08 14.66 -0.41
N ASP A 3 3.38 13.37 -0.20
CA ASP A 3 2.66 12.29 -0.87
C ASP A 3 1.73 11.67 0.17
N THR A 4 0.95 12.54 0.79
CA THR A 4 -0.04 12.18 1.79
C THR A 4 -1.25 11.68 1.00
N LEU A 5 -1.44 10.36 1.00
CA LEU A 5 -2.77 9.74 0.90
C LEU A 5 -3.40 9.65 -0.50
N ASP A 6 -2.66 9.41 -1.59
CA ASP A 6 -3.32 8.89 -2.81
C ASP A 6 -3.68 7.41 -2.63
N SER A 7 -4.59 7.15 -1.69
CA SER A 7 -5.25 5.86 -1.44
C SER A 7 -6.49 5.68 -2.31
N ALA A 8 -6.84 6.69 -3.11
CA ALA A 8 -7.99 6.64 -4.02
C ALA A 8 -7.87 5.46 -4.98
N LYS A 9 -6.69 5.28 -5.59
CA LYS A 9 -6.40 4.14 -6.47
C LYS A 9 -6.58 2.78 -5.78
N LEU A 10 -6.20 2.67 -4.51
CA LEU A 10 -6.37 1.45 -3.73
C LEU A 10 -7.84 1.18 -3.40
N THR A 11 -8.57 2.23 -3.05
CA THR A 11 -10.02 2.20 -2.76
C THR A 11 -10.80 1.79 -4.02
N ASP A 12 -10.46 2.37 -5.17
CA ASP A 12 -11.06 2.02 -6.46
C ASP A 12 -10.81 0.55 -6.80
N ARG A 13 -9.60 0.05 -6.52
CA ARG A 13 -9.22 -1.34 -6.79
C ARG A 13 -9.99 -2.33 -5.93
N VAL A 14 -10.08 -2.12 -4.61
CA VAL A 14 -10.87 -3.01 -3.73
C VAL A 14 -12.36 -2.92 -4.06
N THR A 15 -12.86 -1.74 -4.43
CA THR A 15 -14.24 -1.56 -4.89
C THR A 15 -14.51 -2.37 -6.15
N ALA A 16 -13.63 -2.31 -7.15
CA ALA A 16 -13.76 -3.07 -8.38
C ALA A 16 -13.76 -4.59 -8.13
N LEU A 17 -12.97 -5.08 -7.18
CA LEU A 17 -12.92 -6.51 -6.81
C LEU A 17 -14.23 -6.97 -6.16
N VAL A 18 -14.75 -6.21 -5.19
CA VAL A 18 -16.03 -6.52 -4.54
C VAL A 18 -17.18 -6.50 -5.55
N GLU A 19 -17.23 -5.51 -6.43
CA GLU A 19 -18.27 -5.42 -7.47
C GLU A 19 -18.16 -6.55 -8.49
N ALA A 20 -16.95 -6.96 -8.86
CA ALA A 20 -16.74 -8.13 -9.71
C ALA A 20 -17.24 -9.43 -9.03
N ALA A 21 -16.95 -9.61 -7.73
CA ALA A 21 -17.41 -10.78 -6.97
C ALA A 21 -18.94 -10.84 -6.87
N LYS A 22 -19.60 -9.70 -6.59
CA LYS A 22 -21.06 -9.61 -6.57
C LYS A 22 -21.67 -9.91 -7.95
N ARG A 23 -21.09 -9.39 -9.04
CA ARG A 23 -21.56 -9.69 -10.41
C ARG A 23 -21.38 -11.15 -10.80
N ALA A 24 -20.40 -11.83 -10.20
CA ALA A 24 -20.20 -13.26 -10.36
C ALA A 24 -21.18 -14.12 -9.53
N GLY A 25 -22.05 -13.49 -8.72
CA GLY A 25 -23.08 -14.16 -7.93
C GLY A 25 -22.71 -14.38 -6.46
N ALA A 26 -21.67 -13.72 -5.94
CA ALA A 26 -21.38 -13.76 -4.51
C ALA A 26 -22.43 -13.00 -3.72
N ASP A 27 -23.02 -13.65 -2.70
CA ASP A 27 -23.98 -13.02 -1.78
C ASP A 27 -23.31 -11.97 -0.88
N ALA A 28 -22.00 -12.11 -0.63
CA ALA A 28 -21.15 -11.17 0.10
C ALA A 28 -19.70 -11.28 -0.37
N ALA A 29 -18.94 -10.18 -0.27
CA ALA A 29 -17.52 -10.13 -0.60
C ALA A 29 -16.81 -8.98 0.12
N ASP A 30 -15.56 -9.22 0.53
CA ASP A 30 -14.66 -8.24 1.12
C ASP A 30 -13.36 -8.19 0.31
N ALA A 31 -12.72 -7.02 0.22
CA ALA A 31 -11.41 -6.86 -0.38
C ALA A 31 -10.60 -5.84 0.43
N VAL A 32 -9.30 -6.12 0.61
CA VAL A 32 -8.39 -5.29 1.39
C VAL A 32 -7.17 -5.01 0.55
N ALA A 33 -6.74 -3.76 0.49
CA ALA A 33 -5.46 -3.39 -0.09
C ALA A 33 -4.55 -2.84 1.00
N VAL A 34 -3.26 -3.20 0.93
CA VAL A 34 -2.24 -2.80 1.91
C VAL A 34 -1.14 -2.05 1.20
N ARG A 35 -0.69 -0.95 1.80
CA ARG A 35 0.49 -0.20 1.35
C ARG A 35 1.49 -0.10 2.50
N GLY A 36 2.72 -0.55 2.25
CA GLY A 36 3.85 -0.44 3.16
C GLY A 36 4.85 0.61 2.65
N ARG A 37 5.34 1.44 3.57
CA ARG A 37 6.45 2.35 3.31
C ARG A 37 7.41 2.34 4.48
N SER A 38 8.70 2.24 4.19
CA SER A 38 9.77 2.27 5.18
C SER A 38 10.90 3.17 4.70
N THR A 39 11.55 3.85 5.64
CA THR A 39 12.78 4.61 5.40
C THR A 39 13.76 4.29 6.52
N GLY A 40 14.98 3.92 6.16
CA GLY A 40 16.04 3.55 7.10
C GLY A 40 17.27 4.43 6.92
N VAL A 41 17.96 4.72 8.02
CA VAL A 41 19.26 5.41 8.01
C VAL A 41 20.22 4.63 8.89
N SER A 42 21.37 4.25 8.34
CA SER A 42 22.44 3.59 9.08
C SER A 42 23.57 4.60 9.39
N VAL A 43 24.07 4.54 10.63
CA VAL A 43 25.12 5.43 11.14
C VAL A 43 26.20 4.60 11.80
N ARG A 44 27.47 4.85 11.42
CA ARG A 44 28.63 4.23 12.05
C ARG A 44 29.68 5.29 12.37
N LEU A 45 30.22 5.22 13.59
CA LEU A 45 31.18 6.20 14.13
C LEU A 45 30.67 7.66 14.06
N GLY A 46 29.37 7.87 14.25
CA GLY A 46 28.76 9.19 14.21
C GLY A 46 28.61 9.80 12.81
N LYS A 47 28.85 9.01 11.75
CA LYS A 47 28.64 9.41 10.34
C LYS A 47 27.59 8.51 9.69
N VAL A 48 26.68 9.12 8.94
CA VAL A 48 25.73 8.39 8.12
C VAL A 48 26.50 7.61 7.07
N GLU A 49 26.18 6.32 6.92
CA GLU A 49 26.81 5.44 5.93
C GLU A 49 25.81 4.85 4.94
N GLY A 50 24.51 4.91 5.24
CA GLY A 50 23.48 4.43 4.35
C GLY A 50 22.13 5.07 4.63
N THR A 51 21.37 5.22 3.55
CA THR A 51 19.97 5.61 3.57
C THR A 51 19.21 4.68 2.63
N GLU A 52 18.13 4.12 3.10
CA GLU A 52 17.26 3.25 2.31
C GLU A 52 15.82 3.73 2.35
N ALA A 53 15.08 3.40 1.31
CA ALA A 53 13.64 3.54 1.26
C ALA A 53 13.06 2.26 0.64
N SER A 54 11.91 1.84 1.15
CA SER A 54 11.17 0.69 0.63
C SER A 54 9.70 1.05 0.53
N GLU A 55 9.08 0.64 -0.57
CA GLU A 55 7.68 0.86 -0.86
C GLU A 55 7.09 -0.46 -1.38
N SER A 56 5.90 -0.81 -0.92
CA SER A 56 5.22 -2.05 -1.30
C SER A 56 3.72 -1.83 -1.30
N GLU A 57 3.02 -2.52 -2.20
CA GLU A 57 1.58 -2.50 -2.31
C GLU A 57 1.09 -3.92 -2.62
N ASP A 58 0.01 -4.35 -1.97
CA ASP A 58 -0.56 -5.69 -2.13
C ASP A 58 -2.10 -5.63 -2.02
N VAL A 59 -2.79 -6.62 -2.59
CA VAL A 59 -4.28 -6.69 -2.67
C VAL A 59 -4.82 -8.12 -2.62
#